data_AF-A0A498H355-F1
#
_entry.id   AF-A0A498H355-F1
#
_cell.length_a   1.000
_cell.length_b   1.000
_cell.length_c   1.000
_cell.angle_alpha   90.00
_cell.angle_beta   90.00
_cell.angle_gamma   90.00
#
_symmetry.space_group_name_H-M   'P 1'
#
loop_
_entity.id
_entity.type
_entity.pdbx_description
1 polymer ?
#
loop_
_entity_poly.entity_id
_entity_poly.type
_entity_poly.pdbx_seq_one_letter_code
_entity_poly.pdbx_strand_id
1 'polypeptide(L)'
;MNTKRKVIGGAAILFFVIAIAYFFLAIEHPETGIDDPGAVIDSPRAGLYVSAKPVQEEPSNFVEFTQEELKNYPYIHKAVSSPGNMIKVPYKNEEVMDNLDEFDLILYNNDTEFMKVGDNYYHYSFEWADTLEVEKK
;
A
#
# COMPACT_ATOMS: atom_id res chain seq x y z
N MET A 1 -41.57 2.48 -52.38
CA MET A 1 -40.45 3.44 -52.55
C MET A 1 -39.60 3.38 -51.30
N ASN A 2 -38.30 3.12 -51.45
CA ASN A 2 -37.33 2.75 -50.42
C ASN A 2 -36.80 3.94 -49.59
N THR A 3 -36.65 3.70 -48.29
CA THR A 3 -35.50 3.97 -47.39
C THR A 3 -34.86 5.36 -47.35
N LYS A 4 -34.78 5.96 -46.14
CA LYS A 4 -33.53 6.12 -45.36
C LYS A 4 -33.78 6.76 -43.98
N ARG A 5 -33.43 6.02 -42.92
CA ARG A 5 -33.30 6.48 -41.52
C ARG A 5 -32.08 7.40 -41.40
N LYS A 6 -32.11 8.39 -40.48
CA LYS A 6 -30.89 8.91 -39.85
C LYS A 6 -31.06 8.91 -38.33
N VAL A 7 -30.29 8.01 -37.71
CA VAL A 7 -30.11 7.86 -36.27
C VAL A 7 -29.19 9.00 -35.82
N ILE A 8 -29.74 9.97 -35.10
CA ILE A 8 -28.99 11.05 -34.46
C ILE A 8 -29.36 10.96 -32.98
N GLY A 9 -28.61 10.20 -32.19
CA GLY A 9 -28.92 10.01 -30.77
C GLY A 9 -27.92 9.13 -30.04
N GLY A 10 -27.31 8.16 -30.72
CA GLY A 10 -26.32 7.27 -30.09
C GLY A 10 -24.98 7.91 -29.77
N ALA A 11 -24.49 8.83 -30.62
CA ALA A 11 -23.14 9.39 -30.46
C ALA A 11 -23.03 10.34 -29.26
N ALA A 12 -24.03 11.22 -29.03
CA ALA A 12 -23.98 12.19 -27.94
C ALA A 12 -24.05 11.53 -26.56
N ILE A 13 -24.85 10.46 -26.43
CA ILE A 13 -24.95 9.67 -25.19
C ILE A 13 -23.64 8.94 -24.93
N LEU A 14 -23.00 8.39 -25.97
CA LEU A 14 -21.71 7.71 -25.82
C LEU A 14 -20.62 8.65 -25.31
N PHE A 15 -20.53 9.89 -25.84
CA PHE A 15 -19.57 10.88 -25.33
C PHE A 15 -19.83 11.28 -23.87
N PHE A 16 -21.10 11.36 -23.46
CA PHE A 16 -21.46 11.71 -22.08
C PHE A 16 -21.11 10.57 -21.10
N VAL A 17 -21.34 9.31 -21.50
CA VAL A 17 -20.94 8.12 -20.72
C VAL A 17 -19.42 8.01 -20.63
N ILE A 18 -18.70 8.28 -21.72
CA ILE A 18 -17.23 8.31 -21.73
C ILE A 18 -16.72 9.42 -20.81
N ALA A 19 -17.28 10.64 -20.87
CA ALA A 19 -16.87 11.75 -20.01
C ALA A 19 -17.12 11.47 -18.52
N ILE A 20 -18.25 10.83 -18.17
CA ILE A 20 -18.53 10.39 -16.80
C ILE A 20 -17.54 9.31 -16.36
N ALA A 21 -17.24 8.33 -17.21
CA ALA A 21 -16.24 7.30 -16.91
C ALA A 21 -14.85 7.93 -16.66
N TYR A 22 -14.43 8.90 -17.47
CA TYR A 22 -13.18 9.65 -17.25
C TYR A 22 -13.23 10.52 -15.98
N PHE A 23 -14.38 11.09 -15.64
CA PHE A 23 -14.54 11.87 -14.41
C PHE A 23 -14.43 10.98 -13.16
N PHE A 24 -14.99 9.77 -13.18
CA PHE A 24 -14.80 8.79 -12.09
C PHE A 24 -13.37 8.22 -12.06
N LEU A 25 -12.74 7.96 -13.22
CA LEU A 25 -11.33 7.54 -13.29
C LEU A 25 -10.37 8.62 -12.74
N ALA A 26 -10.71 9.91 -12.91
CA ALA A 26 -9.95 11.03 -12.38
C ALA A 26 -10.18 11.28 -10.87
N ILE A 27 -11.30 10.81 -10.31
CA ILE A 27 -11.54 10.85 -8.85
C ILE A 27 -10.75 9.74 -8.14
N GLU A 28 -10.46 8.63 -8.81
CA GLU A 28 -9.62 7.54 -8.27
C GLU A 28 -8.11 7.82 -8.36
N HIS A 29 -7.69 8.91 -9.02
CA HIS A 29 -6.30 9.35 -9.05
C HIS A 29 -6.17 10.85 -8.72
N PRO A 30 -6.11 11.23 -7.44
CA PRO A 30 -5.54 12.51 -7.06
C PRO A 30 -4.02 12.46 -7.27
N GLU A 31 -3.56 12.60 -8.52
CA GLU A 31 -2.19 13.05 -8.79
C GLU A 31 -2.07 14.54 -8.48
N THR A 32 -2.00 14.89 -7.20
CA THR A 32 -1.26 16.08 -6.74
C THR A 32 -0.81 15.85 -5.31
N GLY A 33 0.27 15.10 -5.18
CA GLY A 33 0.94 14.82 -3.92
C GLY A 33 1.82 13.62 -4.13
N ILE A 34 3.12 13.87 -4.31
CA ILE A 34 4.19 12.88 -4.32
C ILE A 34 3.93 11.89 -3.17
N ASP A 35 3.45 10.69 -3.47
CA ASP A 35 3.39 9.47 -2.63
C ASP A 35 2.68 8.38 -3.45
N ASP A 36 3.38 7.85 -4.45
CA ASP A 36 2.93 6.72 -5.26
C ASP A 36 2.74 5.46 -4.38
N PRO A 37 1.53 4.88 -4.26
CA PRO A 37 1.25 3.72 -3.41
C PRO A 37 1.61 2.41 -4.12
N GLY A 38 2.75 2.36 -4.81
CA GLY A 38 3.11 1.21 -5.65
C GLY A 38 4.52 1.20 -6.24
N ALA A 39 5.33 2.24 -6.07
CA ALA A 39 6.72 2.21 -6.50
C ALA A 39 7.50 1.19 -5.66
N VAL A 40 7.84 0.05 -6.28
CA VAL A 40 9.01 -0.74 -5.90
C VAL A 40 10.21 0.20 -6.04
N ILE A 41 10.64 0.80 -4.92
CA ILE A 41 11.75 1.74 -4.93
C ILE A 41 13.04 0.91 -4.95
N ASP A 42 13.72 0.83 -6.10
CA ASP A 42 15.01 0.13 -6.27
C ASP A 42 16.11 0.67 -5.33
N SER A 43 15.89 1.84 -4.72
CA SER A 43 16.71 2.34 -3.60
C SER A 43 15.87 3.26 -2.71
N PRO A 44 15.64 2.93 -1.44
CA PRO A 44 14.81 3.74 -0.56
C PRO A 44 15.42 5.13 -0.41
N ARG A 45 14.65 6.17 -0.75
CA ARG A 45 15.03 7.56 -0.43
C ARG A 45 15.18 7.67 1.08
N ALA A 46 15.93 8.66 1.56
CA ALA A 46 16.06 8.88 3.00
C ALA A 46 14.69 8.90 3.71
N GLY A 47 14.55 8.13 4.79
CA GLY A 47 13.31 8.00 5.56
C GLY A 47 13.16 6.68 6.30
N LEU A 48 12.02 6.54 6.97
CA LEU A 48 11.60 5.31 7.66
C LEU A 48 10.67 4.50 6.76
N TYR A 49 10.86 3.19 6.74
CA TYR A 49 10.07 2.26 5.96
C TYR A 49 9.64 1.07 6.81
N VAL A 50 8.47 0.52 6.50
CA VAL A 50 7.99 -0.76 7.04
C VAL A 50 7.69 -1.71 5.90
N SER A 51 7.91 -3.00 6.10
CA SER A 51 7.58 -4.05 5.13
C SER A 51 7.02 -5.28 5.82
N ALA A 52 6.19 -6.03 5.09
CA ALA A 52 5.70 -7.34 5.48
C ALA A 52 6.08 -8.32 4.37
N LYS A 53 7.19 -9.04 4.55
CA LYS A 53 7.72 -9.97 3.54
C LYS A 53 7.03 -11.33 3.71
N PRO A 54 6.40 -11.89 2.67
CA PRO A 54 5.70 -13.16 2.80
C PRO A 54 6.71 -14.28 3.07
N VAL A 55 6.36 -15.19 3.98
CA VAL A 55 7.16 -16.36 4.34
C VAL A 55 6.43 -17.61 3.86
N GLN A 56 7.12 -18.50 3.15
CA GLN A 56 6.52 -19.70 2.57
C GLN A 56 6.30 -20.81 3.60
N GLU A 57 7.20 -20.91 4.57
CA GLU A 57 7.16 -21.92 5.62
C GLU A 57 6.61 -21.30 6.90
N GLU A 58 5.85 -22.09 7.67
CA GLU A 58 5.34 -21.66 8.97
C GLU A 58 6.52 -21.36 9.91
N PRO A 59 6.63 -20.13 10.44
CA PRO A 59 7.67 -19.77 11.40
C PRO A 59 7.48 -20.54 12.72
N SER A 60 8.58 -20.81 13.42
CA SER A 60 8.53 -21.49 14.72
C SER A 60 7.78 -20.72 15.81
N ASN A 61 7.68 -19.39 15.67
CA ASN A 61 6.97 -18.50 16.57
C ASN A 61 6.40 -17.32 15.78
N PHE A 62 5.15 -16.94 16.01
CA PHE A 62 4.47 -15.84 15.34
C PHE A 62 3.33 -15.29 16.19
N VAL A 63 2.94 -14.05 15.95
CA VAL A 63 1.71 -13.47 16.51
C VAL A 63 0.62 -13.46 15.45
N GLU A 64 -0.59 -13.89 15.78
CA GLU A 64 -1.72 -13.88 14.86
C GLU A 64 -2.50 -12.56 14.97
N PHE A 65 -2.77 -11.95 13.82
CA PHE A 65 -3.61 -10.76 13.69
C PHE A 65 -4.72 -10.99 12.68
N THR A 66 -5.90 -10.46 12.98
CA THR A 66 -6.98 -10.32 12.02
C THR A 66 -6.77 -9.09 11.14
N GLN A 67 -7.41 -9.10 9.96
CA GLN A 67 -7.46 -7.93 9.09
C GLN A 67 -8.11 -6.71 9.78
N GLU A 68 -8.99 -6.94 10.76
CA GLU A 68 -9.64 -5.87 11.50
C GLU A 68 -8.71 -5.24 12.54
N GLU A 69 -7.97 -6.06 13.30
CA GLU A 69 -6.96 -5.57 14.26
C GLU A 69 -5.86 -4.77 13.56
N LEU A 70 -5.44 -5.19 12.37
CA LEU A 70 -4.45 -4.44 11.59
C LEU A 70 -4.92 -3.04 11.18
N LYS A 71 -6.23 -2.75 11.14
CA LYS A 71 -6.71 -1.38 10.86
C LYS A 71 -6.28 -0.39 11.93
N ASN A 72 -5.99 -0.86 13.14
CA ASN A 72 -5.42 -0.03 14.21
C ASN A 72 -3.95 0.34 13.94
N TYR A 73 -3.27 -0.36 13.03
CA TYR A 73 -1.88 -0.13 12.64
C TYR A 73 -1.77 0.16 11.14
N PRO A 74 -2.14 1.38 10.67
CA PRO A 74 -2.39 1.64 9.24
C PRO A 74 -1.20 1.34 8.32
N TYR A 75 0.03 1.59 8.75
CA TYR A 75 1.23 1.34 7.92
C TYR A 75 1.61 -0.13 7.87
N ILE A 76 1.33 -0.89 8.93
CA ILE A 76 1.47 -2.34 8.94
C ILE A 76 0.40 -2.97 8.03
N HIS A 77 -0.85 -2.52 8.15
CA HIS A 77 -1.93 -2.97 7.26
C HIS A 77 -1.63 -2.70 5.78
N LYS A 78 -1.08 -1.52 5.47
CA LYS A 78 -0.58 -1.21 4.11
C LYS A 78 0.52 -2.17 3.66
N ALA A 79 1.47 -2.48 4.54
CA ALA A 79 2.56 -3.40 4.22
C ALA A 79 2.06 -4.83 3.96
N VAL A 80 1.09 -5.32 4.75
CA VAL A 80 0.43 -6.62 4.53
C VAL A 80 -0.38 -6.63 3.23
N SER A 81 -1.02 -5.50 2.89
CA SER A 81 -1.79 -5.35 1.64
C SER A 81 -0.89 -5.26 0.40
N SER A 82 0.41 -5.00 0.57
CA SER A 82 1.40 -4.88 -0.49
C SER A 82 2.67 -5.67 -0.12
N PRO A 83 2.56 -6.99 0.00
CA PRO A 83 3.58 -7.81 0.64
C PRO A 83 4.90 -7.78 -0.15
N GLY A 84 6.01 -7.72 0.57
CA GLY A 84 7.36 -7.59 0.00
C GLY A 84 7.77 -6.17 -0.40
N ASN A 85 6.84 -5.22 -0.45
CA ASN A 85 7.13 -3.82 -0.74
C ASN A 85 7.46 -3.03 0.54
N MET A 86 8.33 -2.04 0.40
CA MET A 86 8.64 -1.09 1.46
C MET A 86 7.64 0.06 1.44
N ILE A 87 6.93 0.27 2.55
CA ILE A 87 5.98 1.35 2.73
C ILE A 87 6.67 2.48 3.49
N LYS A 88 6.78 3.64 2.86
CA LYS A 88 7.33 4.83 3.51
C LYS A 88 6.41 5.33 4.63
N VAL A 89 7.01 5.58 5.79
CA VAL A 89 6.32 6.07 6.98
C VAL A 89 6.54 7.58 7.12
N PRO A 90 5.50 8.39 7.40
CA PRO A 90 5.66 9.78 7.78
C PRO A 90 6.16 9.89 9.22
N TYR A 91 7.43 9.55 9.45
CA TYR A 91 8.07 9.45 10.77
C TYR A 91 8.10 10.74 11.61
N LYS A 92 7.69 11.87 11.04
CA LYS A 92 7.51 13.14 11.77
C LYS A 92 6.14 13.25 12.45
N ASN A 93 5.22 12.34 12.16
CA ASN A 93 3.92 12.27 12.81
C ASN A 93 4.05 11.36 14.05
N GLU A 94 3.89 11.94 15.24
CA GLU A 94 4.01 11.26 16.53
C GLU A 94 3.03 10.10 16.67
N GLU A 95 1.75 10.29 16.31
CA GLU A 95 0.73 9.22 16.37
C GLU A 95 1.14 8.02 15.51
N VAL A 96 1.77 8.27 14.36
CA VAL A 96 2.23 7.19 13.48
C VAL A 96 3.42 6.45 14.10
N MET A 97 4.33 7.17 14.75
CA MET A 97 5.47 6.56 15.44
C MET A 97 5.00 5.75 16.65
N ASP A 98 4.10 6.29 17.47
CA ASP A 98 3.52 5.59 18.61
C ASP A 98 2.84 4.28 18.19
N ASN A 99 2.11 4.28 17.08
CA ASN A 99 1.48 3.08 16.52
C ASN A 99 2.51 2.03 16.05
N LEU A 100 3.63 2.47 15.47
CA LEU A 100 4.69 1.56 15.05
C LEU A 100 5.43 0.98 16.25
N ASP A 101 5.74 1.81 17.25
CA ASP A 101 6.40 1.38 18.48
C ASP A 101 5.51 0.42 19.27
N GLU A 102 4.20 0.67 19.34
CA GLU A 102 3.23 -0.24 19.97
C GLU A 102 3.21 -1.60 19.25
N PHE A 103 3.17 -1.58 17.91
CA PHE A 103 3.18 -2.82 17.12
C PHE A 103 4.49 -3.60 17.29
N ASP A 104 5.63 -2.91 17.24
CA ASP A 104 6.96 -3.50 17.44
C ASP A 104 7.07 -4.13 18.84
N LEU A 105 6.52 -3.46 19.87
CA LEU A 105 6.47 -4.00 21.23
C LEU A 105 5.62 -5.27 21.33
N ILE A 106 4.53 -5.40 20.58
CA ILE A 106 3.73 -6.63 20.57
C ILE A 106 4.58 -7.81 20.09
N LEU A 107 5.31 -7.63 18.98
CA LEU A 107 6.18 -8.66 18.42
C LEU A 107 7.38 -8.97 19.33
N TYR A 108 8.06 -7.92 19.82
CA TYR A 108 9.18 -8.04 20.74
C TYR A 108 8.81 -8.78 22.04
N ASN A 109 7.67 -8.47 22.65
CA ASN A 109 7.20 -9.13 23.88
C ASN A 109 6.84 -10.61 23.66
N ASN A 110 6.59 -11.02 22.42
CA ASN A 110 6.35 -12.40 22.04
C ASN A 110 7.59 -13.09 21.45
N ASP A 111 8.76 -12.45 21.47
CA ASP A 111 10.04 -12.98 20.95
C ASP A 111 9.92 -13.49 19.51
N THR A 112 9.34 -12.66 18.64
CA THR A 112 9.18 -12.95 17.22
C THR A 112 9.19 -11.68 16.38
N GLU A 113 9.54 -11.82 15.10
CA GLU A 113 9.37 -10.79 14.08
C GLU A 113 8.33 -11.23 13.03
N PHE A 114 7.66 -12.37 13.29
CA PHE A 114 6.72 -12.97 12.37
C PHE A 114 5.28 -12.73 12.83
N MET A 115 4.43 -12.45 11.86
CA MET A 115 2.99 -12.38 12.06
C MET A 115 2.25 -13.29 11.11
N LYS A 116 1.11 -13.80 11.56
CA LYS A 116 0.14 -14.53 10.73
C LYS A 116 -1.08 -13.65 10.52
N VAL A 117 -1.54 -13.56 9.27
CA VAL A 117 -2.74 -12.81 8.90
C VAL A 117 -3.57 -13.65 7.93
N GLY A 118 -4.70 -14.16 8.40
CA GLY A 118 -5.46 -15.19 7.69
C GLY A 118 -4.62 -16.45 7.51
N ASP A 119 -4.48 -16.91 6.27
CA ASP A 119 -3.70 -18.13 5.94
C ASP A 119 -2.22 -17.85 5.60
N ASN A 120 -1.77 -16.60 5.71
CA ASN A 120 -0.42 -16.19 5.28
C ASN A 120 0.46 -15.78 6.46
N TYR A 121 1.76 -16.05 6.34
CA TYR A 121 2.80 -15.64 7.28
C TYR A 121 3.66 -14.53 6.68
N TYR A 122 4.06 -13.57 7.51
CA TYR A 122 4.87 -12.43 7.11
C TYR A 122 6.00 -12.20 8.10
N HIS A 123 7.19 -11.89 7.59
CA HIS A 123 8.28 -11.29 8.35
C HIS A 123 8.11 -9.78 8.33
N TYR A 124 7.89 -9.20 9.50
CA TYR A 124 7.84 -7.77 9.70
C TYR A 124 9.25 -7.19 9.75
N SER A 125 9.45 -6.02 9.14
CA SER A 125 10.70 -5.29 9.22
C SER A 125 10.44 -3.80 9.16
N PHE A 126 11.15 -3.04 10.01
CA PHE A 126 11.24 -1.59 9.95
C PHE A 126 12.70 -1.17 9.69
N GLU A 127 12.91 -0.17 8.83
CA GLU A 127 14.24 0.24 8.40
C GLU A 127 14.34 1.76 8.21
N TRP A 128 15.41 2.36 8.74
CA TRP A 128 15.83 3.71 8.40
C TRP A 128 16.78 3.64 7.21
N ALA A 129 16.39 4.25 6.10
CA ALA A 129 17.26 4.45 4.95
C ALA A 129 17.88 5.84 5.02
N ASP A 130 19.19 5.93 4.83
CA ASP A 130 19.93 7.20 4.90
C ASP A 130 20.12 7.90 3.54
N THR A 131 20.03 7.23 2.38
CA THR A 131 20.37 7.89 1.09
C THR A 131 19.64 7.45 -0.19
N LEU A 132 19.35 8.46 -1.02
CA LEU A 132 19.36 8.38 -2.49
C LEU A 132 20.80 8.04 -2.95
N GLU A 133 21.08 6.80 -3.33
CA GLU A 133 22.28 6.52 -4.13
C GLU A 133 22.08 7.11 -5.53
N VAL A 134 22.49 8.37 -5.69
CA VAL A 134 22.90 8.86 -7.00
C VAL A 134 24.36 8.44 -7.18
N GLU A 135 24.60 7.16 -7.45
CA GLU A 135 25.85 6.76 -8.10
C GLU A 135 25.83 7.34 -9.54
N LYS A 136 26.21 8.61 -9.66
CA LYS A 136 26.73 9.13 -10.93
C LYS A 136 28.11 8.52 -11.11
N LYS A 137 28.19 7.46 -11.92
CA LYS A 137 29.42 7.09 -12.62
C LYS A 137 29.61 7.96 -13.85
#